data_AF-A0A8C6W6K0-F1
#
_entry.id   AF-A0A8C6W6K0-F1
#
_cell.length_a   1.000
_cell.length_b   1.000
_cell.length_c   1.000
_cell.angle_alpha   90.00
_cell.angle_beta   90.00
_cell.angle_gamma   90.00
#
_symmetry.space_group_name_H-M   'P 1'
#
loop_
_entity.id
_entity.type
_entity.pdbx_description
1 polymer ?
#
loop_
_entity_poly.entity_id
_entity_poly.type
_entity_poly.pdbx_seq_one_letter_code
_entity_poly.pdbx_strand_id
1 'polypeptide(L)'
;MYRKVSRICLASEPNITHFLQVSWEKALGSGFVIMLTDGHSAWTGTVSESEISQEADDIAMEKEKYVDELRKALVSGAGAADM
;
A
#
# COMPACT_ATOMS: atom_id res chain seq x y z
N MET A 1 -8.38 12.22 -8.49
CA MET A 1 -7.75 10.89 -8.54
C MET A 1 -6.26 11.05 -8.31
N TYR A 2 -5.77 10.52 -7.20
CA TYR A 2 -4.36 10.52 -6.83
C TYR A 2 -3.76 9.14 -7.10
N ARG A 3 -2.47 9.10 -7.43
CA ARG A 3 -1.73 7.86 -7.67
C ARG A 3 -0.29 8.02 -7.23
N LYS A 4 0.26 6.96 -6.65
CA LYS A 4 1.68 6.82 -6.32
C LYS A 4 2.20 5.50 -6.89
N VAL A 5 3.42 5.55 -7.41
CA VAL A 5 4.19 4.35 -7.77
C VAL A 5 5.46 4.34 -6.92
N SER A 6 5.76 3.19 -6.34
CA SER A 6 6.89 2.95 -5.46
C SER A 6 7.61 1.68 -5.89
N ARG A 7 8.94 1.69 -5.83
CA ARG A 7 9.75 0.49 -6.01
C ARG A 7 9.81 -0.26 -4.68
N ILE A 8 9.59 -1.58 -4.69
CA ILE A 8 9.65 -2.43 -3.49
C ILE A 8 10.45 -3.71 -3.76
N CYS A 9 10.93 -4.33 -2.68
CA CYS A 9 11.54 -5.66 -2.71
C CYS A 9 10.61 -6.63 -1.97
N LEU A 10 10.16 -7.69 -2.64
CA LEU A 10 9.40 -8.74 -1.98
C LEU A 10 10.35 -9.67 -1.24
N ALA A 11 10.00 -10.03 0.01
CA ALA A 11 10.82 -10.94 0.80
C ALA A 11 10.94 -12.35 0.18
N SER A 12 9.92 -12.78 -0.57
CA SER A 12 9.93 -14.04 -1.32
C SER A 12 10.89 -14.02 -2.51
N GLU A 13 11.11 -12.86 -3.11
CA GLU A 13 11.86 -12.69 -4.36
C GLU A 13 12.79 -11.47 -4.28
N PRO A 14 13.82 -11.51 -3.41
CA PRO A 14 14.66 -10.34 -3.12
C PRO A 14 15.51 -9.88 -4.31
N ASN A 15 15.72 -10.74 -5.31
CA ASN A 15 16.50 -10.46 -6.50
C ASN A 15 15.69 -9.79 -7.62
N ILE A 16 14.36 -9.73 -7.49
CA ILE A 16 13.47 -9.17 -8.51
C ILE A 16 12.87 -7.87 -7.97
N THR A 17 13.16 -6.78 -8.67
CA THR A 17 12.56 -5.49 -8.34
C THR A 17 11.10 -5.48 -8.75
N HIS A 18 10.22 -5.23 -7.78
CA HIS A 18 8.80 -5.09 -8.03
C HIS A 18 8.37 -3.62 -7.93
N PHE A 19 7.28 -3.28 -8.60
CA PHE A 19 6.66 -1.97 -8.52
C PHE A 19 5.28 -2.10 -7.91
N LEU A 20 5.02 -1.25 -6.92
CA LEU A 20 3.73 -1.11 -6.26
C LEU A 20 3.10 0.21 -6.69
N GLN A 21 1.93 0.13 -7.30
CA GLN A 21 1.10 1.28 -7.62
C GLN A 21 -0.10 1.30 -6.68
N VAL A 22 -0.36 2.47 -6.07
CA VAL A 22 -1.54 2.70 -5.25
C VAL A 22 -2.28 3.91 -5.80
N SER A 23 -3.59 3.78 -5.98
CA SER A 23 -4.45 4.86 -6.47
C SER A 23 -5.72 5.00 -5.62
N TRP A 24 -6.08 6.24 -5.31
CA TRP A 24 -7.24 6.59 -4.49
C TRP A 24 -7.91 7.88 -4.99
N GLU A 25 -9.18 8.10 -4.65
CA GLU A 25 -9.92 9.26 -5.16
C GLU A 25 -9.73 10.52 -4.33
N LYS A 26 -10.04 10.45 -3.03
CA LYS A 26 -10.04 11.58 -2.09
C LYS A 26 -8.96 11.40 -1.03
N ALA A 27 -9.21 10.50 -0.08
CA ALA A 27 -8.28 10.12 0.98
C ALA A 27 -7.98 8.62 0.90
N LEU A 28 -6.79 8.22 1.37
CA LEU A 28 -6.40 6.81 1.39
C LEU A 28 -7.37 5.98 2.27
N GLY A 29 -7.87 6.57 3.36
CA GLY A 29 -8.86 5.94 4.25
C GLY A 29 -10.25 5.73 3.65
N SER A 30 -10.55 6.31 2.47
CA SER A 30 -11.82 6.08 1.75
C SER A 30 -11.76 4.86 0.83
N GLY A 31 -10.65 4.13 0.84
CA GLY A 31 -10.39 3.02 -0.06
C GLY A 31 -9.43 3.37 -1.18
N PHE A 32 -8.80 2.34 -1.73
CA PHE A 32 -7.79 2.45 -2.77
C PHE A 32 -7.72 1.18 -3.63
N VAL A 33 -7.20 1.35 -4.84
CA VAL A 33 -6.79 0.24 -5.71
C VAL A 33 -5.28 0.12 -5.62
N ILE A 34 -4.80 -1.11 -5.41
CA ILE A 34 -3.39 -1.45 -5.31
C ILE A 34 -3.03 -2.42 -6.45
N MET A 35 -1.87 -2.21 -7.07
CA MET A 35 -1.38 -3.05 -8.15
C MET A 35 0.11 -3.34 -7.94
N LEU A 36 0.47 -4.62 -8.01
CA LEU A 36 1.83 -5.12 -7.91
C LEU A 36 2.25 -5.65 -9.28
N THR A 37 3.48 -5.36 -9.72
CA THR A 37 4.03 -5.90 -10.97
C THR A 37 5.54 -6.12 -10.88
N ASP A 38 6.02 -7.16 -11.53
CA ASP A 38 7.44 -7.47 -11.76
C ASP A 38 7.94 -6.98 -13.14
N GLY A 39 7.07 -6.29 -13.91
CA GLY A 39 7.32 -5.87 -15.29
C GLY A 39 6.88 -6.87 -16.35
N HIS A 40 6.47 -8.08 -15.97
CA HIS A 40 5.96 -9.12 -16.87
C HIS A 40 4.49 -9.46 -16.56
N SER A 41 4.19 -9.72 -15.29
CA SER A 41 2.86 -10.03 -14.74
C SER A 41 2.37 -8.89 -13.85
N ALA A 42 1.06 -8.80 -13.67
CA ALA A 42 0.43 -7.78 -12.85
C ALA A 42 -0.72 -8.36 -12.02
N TRP A 43 -0.76 -7.99 -10.75
CA TRP A 43 -1.80 -8.36 -9.79
C TRP A 43 -2.44 -7.10 -9.26
N THR A 44 -3.77 -7.03 -9.32
CA THR A 44 -4.55 -5.86 -8.88
C THR A 44 -5.53 -6.28 -7.80
N GLY A 45 -5.59 -5.50 -6.73
CA GLY A 45 -6.56 -5.63 -5.65
C GLY A 45 -7.24 -4.30 -5.37
N THR A 46 -8.45 -4.38 -4.83
CA THR A 46 -9.22 -3.22 -4.39
C THR A 46 -9.45 -3.36 -2.89
N VAL A 47 -9.24 -2.27 -2.15
CA VAL A 47 -9.48 -2.19 -0.71
C VAL A 47 -10.50 -1.07 -0.47
N SER A 48 -11.62 -1.43 0.16
CA SER A 48 -12.70 -0.53 0.52
C SER A 48 -12.45 0.17 1.87
N GLU A 49 -13.18 1.27 2.12
CA GLU A 49 -13.14 1.94 3.43
C GLU A 49 -13.55 1.02 4.60
N SER A 50 -14.51 0.11 4.36
CA SER A 50 -14.94 -0.87 5.36
C SER A 50 -13.81 -1.83 5.72
N GLU A 51 -13.05 -2.32 4.74
CA GLU A 51 -11.92 -3.23 4.98
C GLU A 51 -10.79 -2.54 5.74
N ILE A 52 -10.51 -1.27 5.43
CA ILE A 52 -9.53 -0.46 6.18
C ILE A 52 -9.96 -0.31 7.64
N SER A 53 -11.24 -0.03 7.87
CA SER A 53 -11.76 0.16 9.22
C SER A 53 -11.76 -1.15 10.01
N GLN A 54 -12.17 -2.24 9.35
CA GLN A 54 -12.18 -3.58 9.95
C GLN A 54 -10.77 -4.03 10.36
N GLU A 55 -9.78 -3.88 9.49
CA GLU A 55 -8.40 -4.26 9.80
C GLU A 55 -7.83 -3.40 10.95
N ALA A 56 -8.16 -2.11 10.99
CA ALA A 56 -7.76 -1.23 12.10
C ALA A 56 -8.36 -1.69 13.43
N ASP A 57 -9.64 -2.07 13.44
CA ASP A 57 -10.33 -2.60 14.63
C ASP A 57 -9.76 -3.96 15.06
N ASP A 58 -9.46 -4.86 14.11
CA ASP A 58 -8.92 -6.21 14.37
C ASP A 58 -7.55 -6.16 15.07
N ILE A 59 -6.75 -5.13 14.78
CA ILE A 59 -5.45 -4.89 15.45
C ILE A 59 -5.54 -3.89 16.61
N ALA A 60 -6.76 -3.51 17.02
CA ALA A 60 -7.03 -2.53 18.09
C ALA A 60 -6.28 -1.20 17.91
N MET A 61 -6.26 -0.67 16.69
CA MET A 61 -5.64 0.61 16.34
C MET A 61 -6.71 1.61 15.88
N GLU A 62 -6.56 2.88 16.29
CA GLU A 62 -7.42 3.94 15.76
C GLU A 62 -7.28 4.04 14.23
N LYS A 63 -8.42 4.08 13.53
CA LYS A 63 -8.47 4.12 12.06
C LYS A 63 -7.57 5.20 11.45
N GLU A 64 -7.53 6.39 12.04
CA GLU A 64 -6.70 7.49 11.55
C GLU A 64 -5.20 7.16 11.61
N LYS A 65 -4.77 6.59 12.74
CA LYS A 65 -3.39 6.11 12.93
C LYS A 65 -3.05 4.98 11.95
N TYR A 66 -3.99 4.05 11.74
CA TYR A 66 -3.82 2.97 10.76
C TYR A 66 -3.64 3.51 9.33
N VAL A 67 -4.45 4.49 8.93
CA VAL A 67 -4.35 5.15 7.62
C VAL A 67 -2.99 5.88 7.46
N ASP A 68 -2.46 6.49 8.51
CA ASP A 68 -1.13 7.10 8.47
C ASP A 68 -0.01 6.05 8.30
N GLU A 69 -0.10 4.90 8.97
CA GLU A 69 0.84 3.79 8.77
C GLU A 69 0.76 3.22 7.35
N LEU A 70 -0.45 3.02 6.81
CA LEU A 70 -0.64 2.64 5.40
C LEU A 70 0.01 3.65 4.45
N ARG A 71 -0.10 4.95 4.76
CA ARG A 71 0.51 6.00 3.96
C ARG A 71 2.03 5.98 4.03
N LYS A 72 2.61 5.66 5.18
CA LYS A 72 4.08 5.48 5.32
C LYS A 72 4.55 4.26 4.52
N ALA A 73 3.90 3.12 4.71
CA ALA A 73 4.29 1.86 4.10
C ALA A 73 4.08 1.82 2.58
N LEU A 74 2.90 2.23 2.11
CA LEU A 74 2.49 2.05 0.71
C LEU A 74 2.80 3.25 -0.19
N VAL A 75 2.78 4.46 0.37
CA VAL A 75 2.86 5.71 -0.42
C VAL A 75 4.18 6.44 -0.24
N SER A 76 4.67 6.60 0.98
CA SER A 76 5.86 7.44 1.23
C SER A 76 7.17 6.72 0.90
N GLY A 77 7.09 5.43 0.56
CA GLY A 77 8.23 4.54 0.59
C GLY A 77 8.63 4.32 2.05
N ALA A 78 8.86 3.07 2.44
CA ALA A 78 9.71 2.83 3.60
C ALA A 78 11.00 3.57 3.29
N GLY A 79 11.27 4.68 3.99
CA GLY A 79 12.50 5.44 3.85
C GLY A 79 13.63 4.42 3.84
N ALA A 80 14.57 4.62 2.91
CA ALA A 80 15.75 3.77 2.76
C ALA A 80 16.10 3.19 4.14
N ALA A 81 15.91 1.89 4.30
CA ALA A 81 16.64 1.20 5.34
C ALA A 81 18.08 1.42 4.93
N ASP A 82 18.69 2.46 5.52
CA ASP A 82 20.12 2.68 5.57
C ASP A 82 20.73 1.35 6.00
N MET A 83 21.26 0.61 5.02
CA MET A 83 22.41 -0.29 5.10
C MET A 83 22.76 -0.83 3.71
#